data_AF-A0A1Z9LZV8-F1
#
_entry.id   AF-A0A1Z9LZV8-F1
#
_cell.length_a   1.000
_cell.length_b   1.000
_cell.length_c   1.000
_cell.angle_alpha   90.00
_cell.angle_beta   90.00
_cell.angle_gamma   90.00
#
_symmetry.space_group_name_H-M   'P 1'
#
loop_
_entity.id
_entity.type
_entity.pdbx_description
1 polymer ?
#
loop_
_entity_poly.entity_id
_entity_poly.type
_entity_poly.pdbx_seq_one_letter_code
_entity_poly.pdbx_strand_id
1 'polypeptide(L)'
;MKLISIGCSFLYGYYKRGEGCNKDYSAGYHLSNMMGRDWLNESDCGIGNDLICERLITSHQSNKINPKDTFVLIGWTEAFRKKIFVNDKVYIDFRPPVTLSDKGLYNIKDKSLYSEYFMNSNQMYYDFLKSILTSYYLLENYGYKYFMFDSINTMHDGSHNLLDDYTIGKEWIPQEFVNVKNEIKNYSKLNYFNYLKELEKDNDFPYCSREDLHPNQYGAKSFAKKLYKEINK
;
A
#
# COMPACT_ATOMS: atom_id res chain seq x y z
N MET A 1 -11.59 -19.30 9.15
CA MET A 1 -11.47 -17.84 9.34
C MET A 1 -10.60 -17.30 8.24
N LYS A 2 -10.90 -16.11 7.71
CA LYS A 2 -10.20 -15.52 6.58
C LYS A 2 -9.13 -14.52 7.02
N LEU A 3 -8.11 -14.36 6.20
CA LEU A 3 -7.24 -13.19 6.18
C LEU A 3 -7.42 -12.53 4.81
N ILE A 4 -7.97 -11.32 4.79
CA ILE A 4 -7.99 -10.48 3.58
C ILE A 4 -6.73 -9.63 3.55
N SER A 5 -5.99 -9.65 2.44
CA SER A 5 -4.86 -8.75 2.23
C SER A 5 -5.19 -7.69 1.17
N ILE A 6 -5.06 -6.42 1.55
CA ILE A 6 -5.32 -5.27 0.68
C ILE A 6 -4.07 -4.39 0.63
N GLY A 7 -3.52 -4.17 -0.56
CA GLY A 7 -2.29 -3.40 -0.75
C GLY A 7 -1.68 -3.58 -2.13
N CYS A 8 -0.40 -3.24 -2.25
CA CYS A 8 0.33 -3.24 -3.52
C CYS A 8 0.90 -4.65 -3.89
N SER A 9 1.77 -4.68 -4.89
CA SER A 9 2.49 -5.81 -5.49
C SER A 9 3.02 -6.87 -4.49
N PHE A 10 3.56 -6.47 -3.34
CA PHE A 10 4.10 -7.42 -2.35
C PHE A 10 3.03 -8.20 -1.55
N LEU A 11 1.83 -7.65 -1.38
CA LEU A 11 0.67 -8.41 -0.87
C LEU A 11 -0.07 -9.11 -1.99
N TYR A 12 -0.02 -8.58 -3.22
CA TYR A 12 -0.60 -9.22 -4.39
C TYR A 12 0.10 -10.53 -4.74
N GLY A 13 1.44 -10.59 -4.63
CA GLY A 13 2.23 -11.70 -5.14
C GLY A 13 2.75 -11.46 -6.55
N TYR A 14 3.20 -10.23 -6.81
CA TYR A 14 3.88 -9.91 -8.07
C TYR A 14 5.19 -10.68 -8.16
N TYR A 15 5.46 -11.28 -9.31
CA TYR A 15 6.71 -11.99 -9.58
C TYR A 15 7.33 -11.66 -10.94
N LYS A 16 6.52 -11.17 -11.91
CA LYS A 16 7.00 -10.75 -13.23
C LYS A 16 5.99 -9.84 -13.93
N ARG A 17 6.49 -8.88 -14.72
CA ARG A 17 5.66 -7.91 -15.44
C ARG A 17 4.78 -8.61 -16.48
N GLY A 18 3.50 -8.29 -16.50
CA GLY A 18 2.54 -8.86 -17.44
C GLY A 18 2.07 -10.27 -17.10
N GLU A 19 2.56 -10.85 -16.01
CA GLU A 19 2.06 -12.11 -15.47
C GLU A 19 1.13 -11.86 -14.28
N GLY A 20 0.21 -12.80 -14.02
CA GLY A 20 -0.80 -12.66 -12.97
C GLY A 20 -0.25 -12.75 -11.55
N CYS A 21 -1.13 -12.90 -10.56
CA CYS A 21 -0.73 -13.14 -9.17
C CYS A 21 -0.04 -14.51 -9.01
N ASN A 22 1.14 -14.55 -8.38
CA ASN A 22 1.70 -15.76 -7.80
C ASN A 22 1.69 -15.67 -6.27
N LYS A 23 0.83 -16.49 -5.65
CA LYS A 23 0.63 -16.52 -4.20
C LYS A 23 1.92 -16.74 -3.41
N ASP A 24 2.88 -17.49 -3.96
CA ASP A 24 4.13 -17.79 -3.26
C ASP A 24 5.02 -16.54 -3.10
N TYR A 25 4.77 -15.50 -3.89
CA TYR A 25 5.44 -14.21 -3.81
C TYR A 25 4.65 -13.19 -2.94
N SER A 26 3.51 -13.60 -2.37
CA SER A 26 2.68 -12.74 -1.52
C SER A 26 3.03 -12.90 -0.04
N ALA A 27 3.40 -11.80 0.61
CA ALA A 27 3.53 -11.79 2.07
C ALA A 27 2.17 -12.04 2.77
N GLY A 28 1.05 -11.64 2.14
CA GLY A 28 -0.30 -11.89 2.66
C GLY A 28 -0.65 -13.37 2.71
N TYR A 29 -0.31 -14.12 1.65
CA TYR A 29 -0.49 -15.57 1.60
C TYR A 29 0.35 -16.31 2.65
N HIS A 30 1.63 -15.96 2.79
CA HIS A 30 2.47 -16.59 3.81
C HIS A 30 1.99 -16.27 5.22
N LEU A 31 1.53 -15.04 5.47
CA LEU A 31 0.97 -14.65 6.76
C LEU A 31 -0.33 -15.40 7.07
N SER A 32 -1.23 -15.56 6.09
CA SER A 32 -2.48 -16.30 6.31
C SER A 32 -2.21 -17.75 6.72
N ASN A 33 -1.22 -18.41 6.09
CA ASN A 33 -0.80 -19.76 6.44
C ASN A 33 -0.25 -19.83 7.87
N MET A 34 0.60 -18.87 8.27
CA MET A 34 1.12 -18.79 9.64
C MET A 34 0.02 -18.59 10.68
N MET A 35 -1.06 -17.89 10.31
CA MET A 35 -2.22 -17.65 11.18
C MET A 35 -3.28 -18.75 11.12
N GLY A 36 -3.11 -19.79 10.28
CA GLY A 36 -4.12 -20.82 10.06
C GLY A 36 -5.42 -20.28 9.45
N ARG A 37 -5.32 -19.39 8.46
CA ARG A 37 -6.46 -18.68 7.84
C ARG A 37 -6.49 -18.86 6.33
N ASP A 38 -7.70 -18.87 5.78
CA ASP A 38 -7.93 -18.82 4.34
C ASP A 38 -7.51 -17.46 3.79
N TRP A 39 -6.74 -17.46 2.71
CA TRP A 39 -6.26 -16.22 2.10
C TRP A 39 -7.27 -15.66 1.10
N LEU A 40 -7.64 -14.39 1.30
CA LEU A 40 -8.43 -13.62 0.34
C LEU A 40 -7.57 -12.45 -0.17
N ASN A 41 -7.19 -12.49 -1.44
CA ASN A 41 -6.36 -11.47 -2.05
C ASN A 41 -7.21 -10.35 -2.67
N GLU A 42 -7.16 -9.17 -2.07
CA GLU A 42 -7.74 -7.91 -2.59
C GLU A 42 -6.63 -6.88 -2.84
N SER A 43 -5.40 -7.34 -3.00
CA SER A 43 -4.25 -6.54 -3.38
C SER A 43 -4.08 -6.52 -4.90
N ASP A 44 -3.30 -5.59 -5.43
CA ASP A 44 -3.00 -5.50 -6.86
C ASP A 44 -1.73 -4.66 -7.08
N CYS A 45 -1.13 -4.77 -8.25
CA CYS A 45 0.14 -4.12 -8.55
C CYS A 45 -0.04 -2.62 -8.76
N GLY A 46 0.77 -1.83 -8.06
CA GLY A 46 0.80 -0.38 -8.29
C GLY A 46 -0.38 0.39 -7.72
N ILE A 47 -1.34 -0.24 -7.05
CA ILE A 47 -2.57 0.45 -6.64
C ILE A 47 -2.35 1.55 -5.62
N GLY A 48 -3.12 2.63 -5.75
CA GLY A 48 -3.18 3.75 -4.83
C GLY A 48 -3.92 3.49 -3.52
N ASN A 49 -3.73 4.39 -2.55
CA ASN A 49 -4.35 4.29 -1.23
C ASN A 49 -5.87 4.50 -1.24
N ASP A 50 -6.36 5.27 -2.22
CA ASP A 50 -7.77 5.44 -2.53
C ASP A 50 -8.42 4.11 -2.92
N LEU A 51 -7.80 3.34 -3.80
CA LEU A 51 -8.29 2.04 -4.21
C LEU A 51 -8.17 0.98 -3.10
N ILE A 52 -7.12 1.05 -2.26
CA ILE A 52 -7.02 0.20 -1.06
C ILE A 52 -8.24 0.44 -0.14
N CYS A 53 -8.58 1.70 0.12
CA CYS A 53 -9.75 2.06 0.92
C CYS A 53 -11.07 1.64 0.25
N GLU A 54 -11.22 1.89 -1.05
CA GLU A 54 -12.38 1.48 -1.86
C GLU A 54 -12.60 -0.04 -1.79
N ARG A 55 -11.54 -0.84 -1.91
CA ARG A 55 -11.61 -2.31 -1.84
C ARG A 55 -12.02 -2.82 -0.46
N LEU A 56 -11.56 -2.18 0.61
CA LEU A 56 -12.02 -2.52 1.97
C LEU A 56 -13.53 -2.27 2.10
N ILE A 57 -13.98 -1.08 1.74
CA ILE A 57 -15.39 -0.67 1.83
C ILE A 57 -16.26 -1.61 0.98
N THR A 58 -15.87 -1.85 -0.28
CA THR A 58 -16.61 -2.70 -1.21
C THR A 58 -16.64 -4.15 -0.74
N SER A 59 -15.53 -4.67 -0.20
CA SER A 59 -15.48 -6.03 0.35
C SER A 59 -16.42 -6.18 1.54
N HIS A 60 -16.53 -5.16 2.39
CA HIS A 60 -17.47 -5.15 3.50
C HIS A 60 -18.92 -5.06 3.01
N GLN A 61 -19.24 -4.10 2.14
CA GLN A 61 -20.60 -3.86 1.64
C GLN A 61 -21.15 -5.05 0.84
N SER A 62 -20.29 -5.78 0.12
CA SER A 62 -20.66 -6.99 -0.63
C SER A 62 -20.73 -8.25 0.23
N ASN A 63 -20.51 -8.16 1.55
CA ASN A 63 -20.41 -9.28 2.49
C ASN A 63 -19.30 -10.30 2.15
N LYS A 64 -18.31 -9.90 1.33
CA LYS A 64 -17.14 -10.74 1.03
C LYS A 64 -16.30 -10.98 2.29
N ILE A 65 -16.26 -9.98 3.18
CA ILE A 65 -15.66 -10.02 4.51
C ILE A 65 -16.69 -9.67 5.59
N ASN A 66 -16.47 -10.16 6.81
CA ASN A 66 -17.26 -9.78 7.99
C ASN A 66 -16.39 -9.80 9.26
N PRO A 67 -16.74 -9.03 10.30
CA PRO A 67 -15.90 -8.89 11.49
C PRO A 67 -15.79 -10.17 12.33
N LYS A 68 -16.73 -11.11 12.21
CA LYS A 68 -16.73 -12.36 13.00
C LYS A 68 -15.69 -13.36 12.51
N ASP A 69 -15.44 -13.41 11.20
CA ASP A 69 -14.59 -14.44 10.60
C ASP A 69 -13.34 -13.90 9.87
N THR A 70 -13.20 -12.58 9.73
CA THR A 70 -12.16 -11.98 8.88
C THR A 70 -11.15 -11.18 9.70
N PHE A 71 -9.87 -11.46 9.45
CA PHE A 71 -8.76 -10.59 9.83
C PHE A 71 -8.35 -9.73 8.63
N VAL A 72 -8.23 -8.41 8.79
CA VAL A 72 -7.90 -7.48 7.71
C VAL A 72 -6.44 -7.06 7.79
N LEU A 73 -5.67 -7.32 6.73
CA LEU A 73 -4.29 -6.86 6.57
C LEU A 73 -4.25 -5.74 5.52
N ILE A 74 -3.80 -4.55 5.91
CA ILE A 74 -3.65 -3.41 4.99
C ILE A 74 -2.19 -2.98 4.92
N GLY A 75 -1.63 -3.00 3.70
CA GLY A 75 -0.32 -2.46 3.39
C GLY A 75 -0.43 -1.18 2.56
N TRP A 76 -0.27 -0.03 3.20
CA TRP A 76 -0.44 1.28 2.59
C TRP A 76 0.69 1.62 1.62
N THR A 77 0.38 2.21 0.46
CA THR A 77 1.35 2.53 -0.59
C THR A 77 1.74 4.02 -0.57
N GLU A 78 2.49 4.46 -1.58
CA GLU A 78 2.88 5.86 -1.79
C GLU A 78 1.65 6.77 -1.92
N ALA A 79 1.67 7.94 -1.28
CA ALA A 79 0.55 8.89 -1.29
C ALA A 79 0.23 9.45 -2.69
N PHE A 80 1.21 9.44 -3.60
CA PHE A 80 1.07 9.93 -4.98
C PHE A 80 0.34 8.95 -5.91
N ARG A 81 0.19 7.68 -5.52
CA ARG A 81 -0.51 6.70 -6.34
C ARG A 81 -2.01 6.87 -6.19
N LYS A 82 -2.70 6.97 -7.31
CA LYS A 82 -4.15 7.22 -7.36
C LYS A 82 -4.82 6.43 -8.46
N LYS A 83 -6.12 6.22 -8.29
CA LYS A 83 -7.03 5.83 -9.36
C LYS A 83 -7.45 7.09 -10.12
N ILE A 84 -7.26 7.10 -11.43
CA ILE A 84 -7.73 8.19 -12.30
C ILE A 84 -8.54 7.64 -13.49
N PHE A 85 -9.36 8.50 -14.06
CA PHE A 85 -10.20 8.21 -15.22
C PHE A 85 -9.79 9.16 -16.35
N VAL A 86 -9.35 8.62 -17.48
CA VAL A 86 -8.91 9.40 -18.64
C VAL A 86 -9.39 8.71 -19.92
N ASN A 87 -10.10 9.44 -20.78
CA ASN A 87 -10.60 8.95 -22.07
C ASN A 87 -11.30 7.58 -21.95
N ASP A 88 -12.28 7.47 -21.04
CA ASP A 88 -13.04 6.25 -20.71
C ASP A 88 -12.21 5.06 -20.21
N LYS A 89 -10.93 5.27 -19.90
CA LYS A 89 -10.06 4.27 -19.29
C LYS A 89 -9.84 4.57 -17.81
N VAL A 90 -9.76 3.50 -17.02
CA VAL A 90 -9.41 3.56 -15.61
C VAL A 90 -7.95 3.18 -15.44
N TYR A 91 -7.19 4.01 -14.75
CA TYR A 91 -5.81 3.76 -14.37
C TYR A 91 -5.75 3.65 -12.85
N ILE A 92 -5.49 2.46 -12.34
CA ILE A 92 -5.42 2.17 -10.90
C ILE A 92 -4.02 2.36 -10.32
N ASP A 93 -3.03 2.44 -11.21
CA ASP A 93 -1.60 2.48 -10.96
C ASP A 93 -0.99 3.86 -11.25
N PHE A 94 -1.81 4.91 -11.30
CA PHE A 94 -1.36 6.21 -11.75
C PHE A 94 -0.44 6.86 -10.72
N ARG A 95 0.78 7.13 -11.16
CA ARG A 95 1.86 7.75 -10.42
C ARG A 95 2.60 8.72 -11.35
N PRO A 96 2.52 10.03 -11.15
CA PRO A 96 3.37 10.96 -11.89
C PRO A 96 4.80 10.94 -11.32
N PRO A 97 5.83 11.13 -12.18
CA PRO A 97 5.72 11.25 -13.63
C PRO A 97 5.75 9.89 -14.36
N VAL A 98 5.98 8.79 -13.65
CA VAL A 98 6.25 7.43 -14.20
C VAL A 98 5.13 6.91 -15.10
N THR A 99 3.87 6.98 -14.67
CA THR A 99 2.76 6.46 -15.49
C THR A 99 2.55 7.29 -16.76
N LEU A 100 2.92 8.57 -16.71
CA LEU A 100 2.78 9.49 -17.83
C LEU A 100 3.90 9.34 -18.86
N SER A 101 5.13 9.08 -18.38
CA SER A 101 6.28 8.75 -19.23
C SER A 101 6.02 7.49 -20.04
N ASP A 102 5.58 6.44 -19.36
CA ASP A 102 5.52 5.09 -19.95
C ASP A 102 4.34 4.93 -20.92
N LYS A 103 3.25 5.68 -20.70
CA LYS A 103 2.01 5.55 -21.49
C LYS A 103 1.89 6.61 -22.58
N GLY A 104 2.86 7.53 -22.70
CA GLY A 104 2.85 8.61 -23.69
C GLY A 104 1.64 9.56 -23.57
N LEU A 105 0.97 9.55 -22.41
CA LEU A 105 -0.29 10.27 -22.20
C LEU A 105 -0.08 11.76 -22.01
N TYR A 106 1.05 12.16 -21.42
CA TYR A 106 1.41 13.55 -21.14
C TYR A 106 2.94 13.73 -21.20
N ASN A 107 3.41 14.89 -21.63
CA ASN A 107 4.83 15.21 -21.57
C ASN A 107 5.24 15.36 -20.09
N ILE A 108 6.17 14.54 -19.61
CA ILE A 108 6.68 14.51 -18.22
C ILE A 108 7.11 15.89 -17.69
N LYS A 109 7.48 16.80 -18.60
CA LYS A 109 7.89 18.17 -18.29
C LYS A 109 6.72 19.15 -18.15
N ASP A 110 5.48 18.67 -18.24
CA ASP A 110 4.30 19.52 -18.08
C ASP A 110 4.13 19.89 -16.60
N LYS A 111 4.70 21.03 -16.24
CA LYS A 111 4.62 21.63 -14.89
C LYS A 111 3.18 21.84 -14.42
N SER A 112 2.18 21.79 -15.31
CA SER A 112 0.77 21.87 -14.92
C SER A 112 0.28 20.67 -14.09
N LEU A 113 0.95 19.52 -14.19
CA LEU A 113 0.59 18.30 -13.44
C LEU A 113 1.07 18.30 -11.99
N TYR A 114 2.11 19.06 -11.70
CA TYR A 114 2.55 19.40 -10.34
C TYR A 114 2.24 20.87 -10.06
N SER A 115 1.12 21.36 -10.59
CA SER A 115 0.68 22.72 -10.34
C SER A 115 0.30 22.88 -8.87
N GLU A 116 0.17 24.13 -8.43
CA GLU A 116 -0.40 24.48 -7.13
C GLU A 116 -1.78 23.84 -6.89
N TYR A 117 -2.47 23.39 -7.95
CA TYR A 117 -3.84 22.89 -7.94
C TYR A 117 -3.98 21.37 -8.18
N PHE A 118 -3.13 20.76 -9.02
CA PHE A 118 -3.19 19.33 -9.33
C PHE A 118 -1.99 18.60 -8.69
N MET A 119 -2.29 17.60 -7.86
CA MET A 119 -1.29 16.74 -7.19
C MET A 119 -0.26 17.47 -6.32
N ASN A 120 -0.65 18.59 -5.71
CA ASN A 120 0.14 19.20 -4.66
C ASN A 120 0.26 18.25 -3.45
N SER A 121 1.38 18.36 -2.75
CA SER A 121 1.79 17.41 -1.71
C SER A 121 0.91 17.42 -0.48
N ASN A 122 0.34 18.58 -0.14
CA ASN A 122 -0.62 18.72 0.94
C ASN A 122 -1.90 17.92 0.62
N GLN A 123 -2.47 18.07 -0.58
CA GLN A 123 -3.63 17.29 -1.00
C GLN A 123 -3.32 15.79 -1.04
N MET A 124 -2.14 15.38 -1.52
CA MET A 124 -1.77 13.95 -1.56
C MET A 124 -1.68 13.37 -0.16
N TYR A 125 -1.03 14.08 0.77
CA TYR A 125 -0.91 13.65 2.15
C TYR A 125 -2.27 13.67 2.88
N TYR A 126 -3.11 14.68 2.62
CA TYR A 126 -4.48 14.75 3.12
C TYR A 126 -5.30 13.53 2.69
N ASP A 127 -5.31 13.20 1.39
CA ASP A 127 -6.05 12.06 0.85
C ASP A 127 -5.53 10.73 1.40
N PHE A 128 -4.22 10.64 1.60
CA PHE A 128 -3.59 9.50 2.25
C PHE A 128 -4.08 9.31 3.69
N LEU A 129 -4.03 10.37 4.51
CA LEU A 129 -4.55 10.35 5.87
C LEU A 129 -6.04 10.00 5.89
N LYS A 130 -6.83 10.61 4.99
CA LYS A 130 -8.27 10.33 4.88
C LYS A 130 -8.53 8.85 4.58
N SER A 131 -7.74 8.23 3.71
CA SER A 131 -7.86 6.80 3.40
C SER A 131 -7.56 5.93 4.62
N ILE A 132 -6.50 6.24 5.37
CA ILE A 132 -6.17 5.54 6.63
C ILE A 132 -7.29 5.67 7.64
N LEU A 133 -7.74 6.89 7.90
CA LEU A 133 -8.75 7.17 8.92
C LEU A 133 -10.10 6.55 8.55
N THR A 134 -10.48 6.60 7.27
CA THR A 134 -11.73 5.97 6.80
C THR A 134 -11.68 4.46 7.03
N SER A 135 -10.57 3.81 6.65
CA SER A 135 -10.38 2.38 6.91
C SER A 135 -10.37 2.06 8.40
N TYR A 136 -9.64 2.85 9.21
CA TYR A 136 -9.58 2.70 10.66
C TYR A 136 -10.97 2.75 11.31
N TYR A 137 -11.74 3.81 11.04
CA TYR A 137 -13.07 3.96 11.63
C TYR A 137 -14.05 2.90 11.15
N LEU A 138 -13.96 2.46 9.89
CA LEU A 138 -14.75 1.31 9.43
C LEU A 138 -14.41 0.06 10.23
N LEU A 139 -13.12 -0.26 10.37
CA LEU A 139 -12.66 -1.47 11.05
C LEU A 139 -13.04 -1.47 12.53
N GLU A 140 -12.82 -0.37 13.24
CA GLU A 140 -13.18 -0.23 14.65
C GLU A 140 -14.69 -0.27 14.87
N ASN A 141 -15.47 0.51 14.10
CA ASN A 141 -16.92 0.61 14.29
C ASN A 141 -17.64 -0.73 14.08
N TYR A 142 -17.14 -1.58 13.17
CA TYR A 142 -17.69 -2.91 12.93
C TYR A 142 -16.99 -4.01 13.73
N GLY A 143 -15.96 -3.71 14.52
CA GLY A 143 -15.28 -4.68 15.38
C GLY A 143 -14.42 -5.69 14.63
N TYR A 144 -13.78 -5.30 13.52
CA TYR A 144 -12.84 -6.16 12.82
C TYR A 144 -11.55 -6.35 13.63
N LYS A 145 -10.94 -7.53 13.48
CA LYS A 145 -9.52 -7.71 13.79
C LYS A 145 -8.70 -7.27 12.59
N TYR A 146 -7.71 -6.42 12.79
CA TYR A 146 -6.95 -5.88 11.67
C TYR A 146 -5.50 -5.54 12.05
N PHE A 147 -4.68 -5.34 11.04
CA PHE A 147 -3.33 -4.83 11.16
C PHE A 147 -2.99 -3.97 9.94
N MET A 148 -2.46 -2.77 10.20
CA MET A 148 -2.07 -1.80 9.19
C MET A 148 -0.59 -1.48 9.29
N PHE A 149 0.04 -1.17 8.16
CA PHE A 149 1.44 -0.76 8.11
C PHE A 149 1.74 0.01 6.82
N ASP A 150 2.81 0.80 6.83
CA ASP A 150 3.29 1.51 5.65
C ASP A 150 4.13 0.55 4.80
N SER A 151 3.69 0.21 3.59
CA SER A 151 4.45 -0.69 2.71
C SER A 151 5.48 0.03 1.85
N ILE A 152 5.22 1.27 1.48
CA ILE A 152 6.16 2.10 0.74
C ILE A 152 6.28 3.43 1.47
N ASN A 153 7.41 4.13 1.30
CA ASN A 153 7.55 5.48 1.81
C ASN A 153 6.44 6.38 1.27
N THR A 154 5.73 7.04 2.18
CA THR A 154 4.55 7.87 1.89
C THR A 154 4.83 8.95 0.84
N MET A 155 5.98 9.62 0.94
CA MET A 155 6.34 10.77 0.09
C MET A 155 7.65 10.50 -0.65
N HIS A 156 7.55 9.78 -1.77
CA HIS A 156 8.69 9.21 -2.48
C HIS A 156 8.54 9.37 -4.01
N ASP A 157 9.61 9.71 -4.73
CA ASP A 157 9.61 10.07 -6.17
C ASP A 157 9.53 8.90 -7.16
N GLY A 158 9.78 7.70 -6.67
CA GLY A 158 9.82 6.44 -7.43
C GLY A 158 11.19 5.94 -7.79
N SER A 159 12.21 6.77 -7.60
CA SER A 159 13.65 6.49 -7.75
C SER A 159 14.40 6.40 -6.42
N HIS A 160 13.73 5.96 -5.37
CA HIS A 160 14.24 5.74 -4.01
C HIS A 160 14.77 6.96 -3.21
N ASN A 161 14.66 8.20 -3.74
CA ASN A 161 14.88 9.46 -3.02
C ASN A 161 13.66 9.96 -2.21
N LEU A 162 13.89 10.25 -0.92
CA LEU A 162 12.92 11.07 -0.17
C LEU A 162 12.79 12.42 -0.88
N LEU A 163 11.56 12.88 -1.03
CA LEU A 163 11.33 14.19 -1.61
C LEU A 163 11.49 15.22 -0.49
N ASP A 164 12.73 15.68 -0.32
CA ASP A 164 13.17 16.62 0.71
C ASP A 164 12.40 17.96 0.70
N ASP A 165 11.70 18.27 -0.39
CA ASP A 165 11.01 19.54 -0.63
C ASP A 165 9.54 19.58 -0.17
N TYR A 166 9.01 18.51 0.42
CA TYR A 166 7.61 18.49 0.84
C TYR A 166 7.36 19.18 2.16
N THR A 167 6.97 20.45 2.06
CA THR A 167 6.45 21.20 3.19
C THR A 167 4.97 20.86 3.39
N ILE A 168 4.67 19.98 4.33
CA ILE A 168 3.30 19.77 4.79
C ILE A 168 2.91 20.95 5.68
N GLY A 169 2.05 21.83 5.17
CA GLY A 169 1.58 22.98 5.93
C GLY A 169 0.52 22.53 6.94
N LYS A 170 0.74 22.85 8.23
CA LYS A 170 -0.17 22.49 9.33
C LYS A 170 -1.53 23.18 9.22
N GLU A 171 -1.59 24.27 8.47
CA GLU A 171 -2.81 24.99 8.13
C GLU A 171 -3.68 24.26 7.09
N TRP A 172 -3.10 23.36 6.29
CA TRP A 172 -3.80 22.60 5.24
C TRP A 172 -4.20 21.19 5.68
N ILE A 173 -3.50 20.63 6.67
CA ILE A 173 -3.73 19.29 7.20
C ILE A 173 -4.24 19.40 8.64
N PRO A 174 -5.48 18.97 8.93
CA PRO A 174 -5.96 18.91 10.30
C PRO A 174 -5.01 18.11 11.19
N GLN A 175 -4.51 18.72 12.26
CA GLN A 175 -3.56 18.08 13.17
C GLN A 175 -4.20 16.84 13.83
N GLU A 176 -5.52 16.87 14.02
CA GLU A 176 -6.33 15.75 14.49
C GLU A 176 -6.16 14.51 13.61
N PHE A 177 -6.05 14.67 12.29
CA PHE A 177 -5.89 13.52 11.39
C PHE A 177 -4.55 12.82 11.61
N VAL A 178 -3.49 13.61 11.80
CA VAL A 178 -2.14 13.12 12.10
C VAL A 178 -2.12 12.45 13.48
N ASN A 179 -2.75 13.08 14.48
CA ASN A 179 -2.81 12.56 15.84
C ASN A 179 -3.54 11.21 15.86
N VAL A 180 -4.73 11.11 15.26
CA VAL A 180 -5.48 9.86 15.20
C VAL A 180 -4.66 8.78 14.52
N LYS A 181 -4.03 9.04 13.35
CA LYS A 181 -3.15 8.06 12.68
C LYS A 181 -2.07 7.53 13.62
N ASN A 182 -1.43 8.41 14.40
CA ASN A 182 -0.34 8.04 15.30
C ASN A 182 -0.80 7.25 16.53
N GLU A 183 -2.09 7.32 16.88
CA GLU A 183 -2.69 6.63 18.02
C GLU A 183 -3.35 5.28 17.65
N ILE A 184 -3.40 4.92 16.36
CA ILE A 184 -3.96 3.64 15.92
C ILE A 184 -3.11 2.49 16.48
N LYS A 185 -3.67 1.74 17.44
CA LYS A 185 -2.98 0.66 18.16
C LYS A 185 -2.47 -0.46 17.24
N ASN A 186 -3.26 -0.84 16.23
CA ASN A 186 -2.93 -1.91 15.29
C ASN A 186 -2.24 -1.37 14.01
N TYR A 187 -1.49 -0.27 14.13
CA TYR A 187 -0.68 0.30 13.07
C TYR A 187 0.80 0.16 13.40
N SER A 188 1.54 -0.63 12.64
CA SER A 188 2.97 -0.84 12.87
C SER A 188 3.84 0.14 12.11
N LYS A 189 5.00 0.45 12.70
CA LYS A 189 6.11 1.16 12.05
C LYS A 189 6.91 0.25 11.10
N LEU A 190 6.62 -1.06 11.07
CA LEU A 190 7.22 -1.96 10.11
C LEU A 190 6.94 -1.43 8.70
N ASN A 191 8.00 -1.33 7.90
CA ASN A 191 7.89 -0.79 6.57
C ASN A 191 8.56 -1.73 5.55
N TYR A 192 7.78 -2.12 4.53
CA TYR A 192 8.23 -3.08 3.53
C TYR A 192 9.36 -2.51 2.65
N PHE A 193 9.30 -1.23 2.31
CA PHE A 193 10.35 -0.54 1.58
C PHE A 193 11.67 -0.48 2.36
N ASN A 194 11.62 -0.17 3.65
CA ASN A 194 12.83 -0.19 4.49
C ASN A 194 13.41 -1.60 4.61
N TYR A 195 12.55 -2.62 4.69
CA TYR A 195 12.98 -4.01 4.65
C TYR A 195 13.74 -4.36 3.34
N LEU A 196 13.25 -3.88 2.19
CA LEU A 196 13.97 -4.07 0.92
C LEU A 196 15.34 -3.37 0.91
N LYS A 197 15.42 -2.13 1.45
CA LYS A 197 16.69 -1.39 1.56
C LYS A 197 17.71 -2.09 2.46
N GLU A 198 17.25 -2.71 3.55
CA GLU A 198 18.12 -3.54 4.41
C GLU A 198 18.71 -4.71 3.62
N LEU A 199 17.89 -5.45 2.87
CA LEU A 199 18.34 -6.57 2.05
C LEU A 199 19.33 -6.15 0.96
N GLU A 200 19.08 -5.03 0.29
CA GLU A 200 19.96 -4.49 -0.75
C GLU A 200 21.34 -4.12 -0.17
N LYS A 201 21.36 -3.43 0.98
CA LYS A 201 22.60 -3.01 1.65
C LYS A 201 23.47 -4.20 2.06
N ASP A 202 22.85 -5.29 2.48
CA ASP A 202 23.53 -6.50 2.93
C ASP A 202 23.95 -7.41 1.76
N ASN A 203 23.72 -6.98 0.49
CA ASN A 203 23.93 -7.77 -0.71
C ASN A 203 23.17 -9.12 -0.66
N ASP A 204 22.06 -9.16 0.08
CA ASP A 204 21.26 -10.35 0.36
C ASP A 204 20.23 -10.55 -0.75
N PHE A 205 20.76 -10.89 -1.93
CA PHE A 205 20.01 -11.19 -3.15
C PHE A 205 19.14 -12.46 -3.18
N PRO A 206 19.18 -13.46 -2.25
CA PRO A 206 18.29 -14.60 -2.33
C PRO A 206 16.85 -14.27 -1.93
N TYR A 207 16.53 -13.02 -1.55
CA TYR A 207 15.18 -12.59 -1.15
C TYR A 207 14.47 -11.71 -2.19
N CYS A 208 15.16 -11.25 -3.23
CA CYS A 208 14.57 -10.47 -4.32
C CYS A 208 14.47 -11.29 -5.62
N SER A 209 13.57 -10.88 -6.51
CA SER A 209 13.57 -11.34 -7.90
C SER A 209 14.88 -10.91 -8.58
N ARG A 210 15.33 -11.71 -9.55
CA ARG A 210 16.52 -11.35 -10.36
C ARG A 210 16.20 -10.28 -11.40
N GLU A 211 14.93 -10.12 -11.75
CA GLU A 211 14.45 -9.24 -12.81
C GLU A 211 13.99 -7.88 -12.27
N ASP A 212 13.59 -7.82 -11.00
CA ASP A 212 13.24 -6.58 -10.31
C ASP A 212 13.35 -6.69 -8.79
N LEU A 213 13.34 -5.55 -8.10
CA LEU A 213 13.52 -5.46 -6.64
C LEU A 213 12.30 -5.95 -5.83
N HIS A 214 11.33 -6.62 -6.47
CA HIS A 214 10.22 -7.27 -5.77
C HIS A 214 10.71 -8.51 -5.01
N PRO A 215 10.02 -8.92 -3.92
CA PRO A 215 10.50 -10.03 -3.14
C PRO A 215 10.25 -11.32 -3.92
N ASN A 216 11.19 -12.25 -3.90
CA ASN A 216 10.89 -13.61 -4.31
C ASN A 216 10.13 -14.36 -3.20
N GLN A 217 9.87 -15.65 -3.39
CA GLN A 217 9.15 -16.46 -2.39
C GLN A 217 9.79 -16.42 -0.99
N TYR A 218 11.12 -16.44 -0.91
CA TYR A 218 11.82 -16.35 0.37
C TYR A 218 11.63 -14.97 1.00
N GLY A 219 11.68 -13.89 0.20
CA GLY A 219 11.48 -12.52 0.65
C GLY A 219 10.08 -12.31 1.21
N ALA A 220 9.07 -12.77 0.46
CA ALA A 220 7.68 -12.71 0.86
C ALA A 220 7.44 -13.45 2.18
N LYS A 221 7.99 -14.66 2.33
CA LYS A 221 7.91 -15.46 3.55
C LYS A 221 8.65 -14.82 4.72
N SER A 222 9.81 -14.21 4.48
CA SER A 222 10.60 -13.53 5.50
C SER A 222 9.87 -12.30 6.05
N PHE A 223 9.32 -11.47 5.15
CA PHE A 223 8.51 -10.32 5.56
C PHE A 223 7.22 -10.73 6.29
N ALA A 224 6.55 -11.80 5.83
CA ALA A 224 5.40 -12.36 6.53
C ALA A 224 5.71 -12.78 7.97
N LYS A 225 6.90 -13.32 8.25
CA LYS A 225 7.35 -13.60 9.63
C LYS A 225 7.49 -12.33 10.47
N LYS A 226 7.98 -11.23 9.89
CA LYS A 226 8.05 -9.93 10.58
C LYS A 226 6.65 -9.42 10.91
N LEU A 227 5.72 -9.46 9.95
CA LEU A 227 4.30 -9.13 10.17
C LEU A 227 3.66 -9.98 11.26
N TYR A 228 3.85 -11.30 11.21
CA TYR A 228 3.30 -12.22 12.21
C TYR A 228 3.80 -11.92 13.62
N LYS A 229 5.09 -11.60 13.76
CA LYS A 229 5.66 -11.18 15.04
C LYS A 229 5.03 -9.88 15.53
N GLU A 230 4.91 -8.86 14.68
CA GLU A 230 4.29 -7.58 15.05
C GLU A 230 2.83 -7.73 15.50
N ILE A 231 2.05 -8.58 14.82
CA ILE A 231 0.64 -8.83 15.15
C ILE A 231 0.45 -9.51 16.51
N ASN A 232 1.44 -10.28 16.98
CA ASN A 232 1.37 -11.04 18.23
C ASN A 232 2.23 -10.45 19.36
N LYS A 233 2.65 -9.18 19.23
CA LYS A 233 3.25 -8.42 20.34
C LYS A 233 2.18 -7.99 21.34
#